data_AF-A0A7I7MI70-F1
#
_entry.id   AF-A0A7I7MI70-F1
#
_cell.length_a   1.000
_cell.length_b   1.000
_cell.length_c   1.000
_cell.angle_alpha   90.00
_cell.angle_beta   90.00
_cell.angle_gamma   90.00
#
_symmetry.space_group_name_H-M   'P 1'
#
loop_
_entity.id
_entity.type
_entity.pdbx_description
1 polymer ?
#
loop_
_entity_poly.entity_id
_entity_poly.type
_entity_poly.pdbx_seq_one_letter_code
_entity_poly.pdbx_strand_id
1 'polypeptide(L)' 'MQVYIDGPALRRTAHCECGWNGTRHIMRASAVVDAGIHAAQTGHIQAAAPVQSAEPVVVLRAS' A
#
# COMPACT_ATOMS: atom_id res chain seq x y z
N MET A 1 9.77 -8.77 -7.51
CA MET A 1 8.47 -8.19 -7.87
C MET A 1 7.98 -7.32 -6.76
N GLN A 2 7.85 -6.03 -7.05
CA GLN A 2 7.27 -5.05 -6.15
C GLN A 2 5.82 -4.77 -6.53
N VAL A 3 4.97 -4.62 -5.52
CA VAL A 3 3.60 -4.10 -5.66
C VAL A 3 3.61 -2.63 -5.23
N TYR A 4 3.11 -1.73 -6.06
CA TYR A 4 3.05 -0.30 -5.79
C TYR A 4 1.62 0.21 -5.95
N ILE A 5 1.32 1.31 -5.25
CA ILE A 5 0.02 1.97 -5.27
C ILE A 5 0.21 3.39 -5.75
N ASP A 6 -0.53 3.77 -6.79
CA ASP A 6 -0.50 5.09 -7.39
C ASP A 6 -1.89 5.74 -7.40
N GLY A 7 -1.97 6.99 -7.82
CA GLY A 7 -3.22 7.74 -7.92
C GLY A 7 -3.62 8.54 -6.66
N PRO A 8 -4.59 9.46 -6.79
CA PRO A 8 -5.02 10.34 -5.70
C PRO A 8 -5.74 9.53 -4.61
N ALA A 9 -5.80 10.06 -3.38
CA ALA A 9 -6.33 9.36 -2.20
C ALA A 9 -7.74 8.73 -2.36
N LEU A 10 -8.55 9.25 -3.30
CA LEU A 10 -9.90 8.79 -3.60
C LEU A 10 -10.00 7.85 -4.81
N ARG A 11 -8.91 7.68 -5.57
CA ARG A 11 -8.85 6.86 -6.80
C ARG A 11 -7.49 6.17 -6.88
N ARG A 12 -7.10 5.51 -5.78
CA ARG A 12 -5.86 4.74 -5.75
C ARG A 12 -5.99 3.49 -6.62
N THR A 13 -4.93 3.14 -7.31
CA THR A 13 -4.79 1.90 -8.10
C THR A 13 -3.57 1.15 -7.62
N ALA A 14 -3.62 -0.18 -7.67
CA ALA A 14 -2.49 -1.04 -7.32
C ALA A 14 -1.95 -1.71 -8.57
N HIS A 15 -0.64 -1.88 -8.62
CA HIS A 15 0.05 -2.48 -9.74
C HIS A 15 1.19 -3.35 -9.23
N CYS A 16 1.55 -4.37 -10.00
CA CYS A 16 2.75 -5.15 -9.75
C CYS A 16 3.58 -5.26 -11.01
N GLU A 17 4.91 -5.33 -10.84
CA GLU A 17 5.86 -5.52 -11.95
C GLU A 17 5.55 -6.78 -12.78
N CYS A 18 4.80 -7.76 -12.25
CA CYS A 18 4.39 -8.96 -12.98
C CYS A 18 3.28 -8.73 -14.02
N GLY A 19 2.81 -7.50 -14.18
CA GLY A 19 1.73 -7.13 -15.09
C GLY A 19 0.34 -7.21 -14.47
N TRP A 20 0.24 -7.56 -13.18
CA TRP A 20 -1.03 -7.50 -12.46
C TRP A 20 -1.45 -6.06 -12.16
N ASN A 21 -2.76 -5.80 -12.28
CA ASN A 21 -3.39 -4.51 -11.97
C ASN A 21 -4.58 -4.76 -11.02
N GLY A 22 -4.65 -3.98 -9.95
CA GLY A 22 -5.72 -4.00 -8.97
C GLY A 22 -7.05 -3.51 -9.55
N THR A 23 -8.14 -3.95 -8.93
CA THR A 23 -9.48 -3.66 -9.43
C THR A 23 -9.87 -2.22 -9.04
N ARG A 24 -10.52 -1.49 -9.96
CA ARG A 24 -11.05 -0.16 -9.64
C ARG A 24 -12.26 -0.32 -8.74
N HIS A 25 -12.12 0.03 -7.46
CA HIS A 25 -13.26 0.11 -6.56
C HIS A 25 -13.57 1.55 -6.19
N ILE A 26 -14.83 1.79 -5.79
CA ILE A 26 -15.33 3.10 -5.35
C ILE A 26 -14.83 3.42 -3.92
N MET A 27 -14.42 2.40 -3.17
CA MET A 27 -13.95 2.51 -1.78
C MET A 27 -12.50 2.99 -1.72
N ARG A 28 -12.24 4.03 -0.93
CA ARG A 28 -10.94 4.72 -0.79
C ARG A 28 -9.76 3.82 -0.40
N ALA A 29 -10.01 2.65 0.19
CA ALA A 29 -9.00 1.75 0.72
C ALA A 29 -8.75 0.48 -0.12
N SER A 30 -9.44 0.30 -1.25
CA SER A 30 -9.39 -0.97 -1.98
C SER A 30 -8.02 -1.30 -2.54
N ALA A 31 -7.28 -0.32 -3.06
CA ALA A 31 -5.97 -0.56 -3.66
C ALA A 31 -4.95 -1.14 -2.67
N VAL A 32 -5.04 -0.77 -1.39
CA VAL A 32 -4.16 -1.34 -0.34
C VAL A 32 -4.53 -2.79 -0.06
N VAL A 33 -5.83 -3.10 -0.02
CA VAL A 33 -6.31 -4.46 0.18
C VAL A 33 -5.94 -5.34 -1.01
N ASP A 34 -6.18 -4.87 -2.24
CA ASP A 34 -5.85 -5.60 -3.46
C ASP A 34 -4.34 -5.88 -3.54
N ALA A 35 -3.51 -4.89 -3.24
CA ALA A 35 -2.06 -5.04 -3.17
C ALA A 35 -1.64 -6.09 -2.13
N GLY A 36 -2.24 -6.05 -0.93
CA GLY A 36 -1.97 -7.01 0.15
C GLY A 36 -2.41 -8.44 -0.20
N ILE A 37 -3.59 -8.62 -0.80
CA ILE A 37 -4.06 -9.92 -1.27
C ILE A 37 -3.13 -10.47 -2.35
N HIS A 38 -2.78 -9.64 -3.33
CA HIS A 38 -1.89 -10.05 -4.41
C HIS A 38 -0.50 -10.45 -3.87
N ALA A 39 0.05 -9.66 -2.95
CA ALA A 39 1.31 -9.96 -2.28
C ALA A 39 1.27 -11.30 -1.54
N ALA A 40 0.20 -11.56 -0.78
CA ALA A 40 0.02 -12.82 -0.06
C ALA A 40 -0.11 -14.05 -0.98
N GLN A 41 -0.79 -13.90 -2.13
CA GLN A 41 -1.00 -15.00 -3.09
C GLN A 41 0.24 -15.35 -3.92
N THR A 42 1.08 -14.36 -4.21
CA THR A 42 2.18 -14.50 -5.18
C THR A 42 3.56 -14.43 -4.54
N GLY A 43 3.65 -14.05 -3.27
CA GLY A 43 4.92 -13.72 -2.62
C GLY A 43 5.56 -12.43 -3.13
N HIS A 44 4.84 -11.63 -3.92
CA HIS A 44 5.31 -10.31 -4.34
C HIS A 44 5.30 -9.36 -3.15
N ILE A 45 6.38 -8.60 -2.98
CA ILE A 45 6.54 -7.76 -1.80
C ILE A 45 5.87 -6.43 -2.08
N GLN A 46 4.94 -6.01 -1.21
CA GLN A 46 4.43 -4.65 -1.28
C GLN A 46 5.59 -3.71 -0.99
N ALA A 47 5.93 -2.83 -1.94
CA ALA A 47 6.89 -1.78 -1.67
C ALA A 47 6.31 -0.97 -0.51
N ALA A 48 6.99 -0.97 0.62
CA ALA A 48 6.57 -0.17 1.75
C ALA A 48 6.52 1.28 1.25
N ALA A 49 5.32 1.86 1.17
CA ALA A 49 5.20 3.30 0.99
C ALA A 49 6.08 3.90 2.10
N PRO A 50 7.06 4.76 1.79
CA PRO A 50 7.86 5.36 2.83
C PRO A 50 6.87 6.05 3.75
N VAL A 51 6.78 5.55 4.99
CA VAL A 51 5.99 6.19 6.03
C VAL A 51 6.78 7.45 6.37
N GLN A 52 6.59 8.51 5.59
CA GLN A 52 7.03 9.84 5.98
C GLN A 52 6.06 10.29 7.07
N SER A 53 6.22 9.73 8.27
CA SER A 53 5.63 10.31 9.46
C SER A 53 6.30 11.65 9.68
N ALA A 54 5.66 12.71 9.21
CA ALA A 54 6.02 14.08 9.59
C ALA A 54 5.65 14.39 11.04
N GLU A 55 4.94 13.47 11.71
CA GLU A 55 4.59 13.60 13.12
C GLU A 55 5.78 13.19 14.00
N PRO A 56 6.15 14.01 14.99
CA PRO A 56 7.25 13.68 15.90
C PRO A 56 6.88 12.43 16.70
N VAL A 57 7.77 11.45 16.69
CA VAL A 57 7.65 10.25 17.53
C VAL A 57 7.78 10.69 18.99
N VAL A 58 6.66 10.83 19.70
CA VAL A 58 6.63 11.11 21.13
C VAL A 58 6.88 9.81 21.88
N VAL A 59 8.06 9.67 22.50
CA VAL A 59 8.40 8.54 23.35
C VAL A 59 7.99 8.86 24.79
N LEU A 60 7.02 8.13 25.35
CA LEU A 60 6.77 8.16 26.80
C LEU A 60 7.90 7.40 27.50
N ARG A 61 8.72 8.10 28.27
CA ARG A 61 9.63 7.49 29.23
C ARG A 61 8.90 7.29 30.55
N ALA A 62 8.75 6.04 30.98
CA ALA A 62 8.38 5.73 32.35
C ALA A 62 9.61 5.96 33.26
N SER A 63 9.40 6.62 34.40
CA SER A 63 10.39 6.79 35.48
C SER A 63 10.15 5.76 36.57
#